data_AF-W9C3B0-F1
#
_entry.id   AF-W9C3B0-F1
#
_cell.length_a   1.000
_cell.length_b   1.000
_cell.length_c   1.000
_cell.angle_alpha   90.00
_cell.angle_beta   90.00
_cell.angle_gamma   90.00
#
_symmetry.space_group_name_H-M   'P 1'
#
loop_
_entity.id
_entity.type
_entity.pdbx_description
1 polymer ?
#
loop_
_entity_poly.entity_id
_entity_poly.type
_entity_poly.pdbx_seq_one_letter_code
_entity_poly.pdbx_strand_id
1 'polypeptide(L)'
;MAVAAHIQPAPGSLRSILVKNSTTRLFVHPLEWTIDHLNFLNVKVVTSTSIMEPVVEEDKLGAYESIHQALKRKHLSKIIRYLETKISPCSSRDSAMREYIKTTAIIQKLHPMEAQMSFAYSRCQYATFPPIILAWHDFPFLNNHPGTPIWAYTDQTWINTARRKRYRWKPRSYATEQIKNKEELAIDPVYVAILISLAKDKKRESETPGLQETDSLQVTLFVPEHEFLPHTRGRRETKLVQYTAKISNTYLQKFEDPYKFFDASLHIEKKMLPTSKPNMVLQAIETAIHDLCGPSKPEPSRSGSSRSGSSEPLSPAPILKRKALTELKSDVGGQILDSKRRKVCSVDE
;
A
#
# COMPACT_ATOMS: atom_id res chain seq x y z
N MET A 1 -4.84 18.54 42.50
CA MET A 1 -4.31 18.02 41.22
C MET A 1 -4.55 16.52 41.19
N ALA A 2 -5.47 16.03 40.36
CA ALA A 2 -5.72 14.60 40.23
C ALA A 2 -4.53 13.96 39.50
N VAL A 3 -3.84 13.03 40.17
CA VAL A 3 -2.83 12.18 39.54
C VAL A 3 -3.57 11.32 38.54
N ALA A 4 -3.34 11.54 37.24
CA ALA A 4 -3.93 10.72 36.19
C ALA A 4 -3.56 9.26 36.48
N ALA A 5 -4.57 8.41 36.70
CA ALA A 5 -4.36 6.99 36.92
C ALA A 5 -3.49 6.44 35.79
N HIS A 6 -2.41 5.74 36.12
CA HIS A 6 -1.57 5.08 35.14
C HIS A 6 -2.40 4.05 34.38
N ILE A 7 -2.90 4.42 33.20
CA ILE A 7 -3.62 3.50 32.31
C ILE A 7 -2.60 2.47 31.82
N GLN A 8 -2.68 1.26 32.36
CA GLN A 8 -1.89 0.15 31.85
C GLN A 8 -2.38 -0.23 30.45
N PRO A 9 -1.48 -0.39 29.47
CA PRO A 9 -1.87 -0.77 28.12
C PRO A 9 -2.38 -2.21 28.10
N ALA A 10 -3.46 -2.47 27.35
CA ALA A 10 -4.02 -3.82 27.23
C ALA A 10 -2.96 -4.78 26.65
N PRO A 11 -2.88 -6.04 27.11
CA PRO A 11 -1.95 -7.02 26.53
C PRO A 11 -2.15 -7.15 25.01
N GLY A 12 -1.05 -7.08 24.25
CA GLY A 12 -1.08 -7.16 22.79
C GLY A 12 -1.41 -5.84 22.09
N SER A 13 -1.89 -4.81 22.81
CA SER A 13 -2.07 -3.46 22.25
C SER A 13 -0.76 -2.91 21.68
N LEU A 14 -0.87 -2.00 20.72
CA LEU A 14 0.29 -1.36 20.10
C LEU A 14 1.21 -0.73 21.16
N ARG A 15 0.62 -0.05 22.16
CA ARG A 15 1.37 0.53 23.28
C ARG A 15 2.04 -0.53 24.15
N SER A 16 1.39 -1.66 24.45
CA SER A 16 2.01 -2.73 25.24
C SER A 16 3.21 -3.36 24.53
N ILE A 17 3.11 -3.57 23.22
CA ILE A 17 4.20 -4.07 22.38
C ILE A 17 5.37 -3.07 22.41
N LEU A 18 5.06 -1.78 22.34
CA LEU A 18 6.06 -0.70 22.34
C LEU A 18 6.78 -0.54 23.68
N VAL A 19 6.07 -0.70 24.79
CA VAL A 19 6.68 -0.64 26.12
C VAL A 19 7.62 -1.83 26.33
N LYS A 20 7.20 -3.04 25.90
CA LYS A 20 8.02 -4.26 25.98
C LYS A 20 9.26 -4.20 25.09
N ASN A 21 9.17 -3.52 23.94
CA ASN A 21 10.24 -3.40 22.96
C ASN A 21 10.76 -1.95 22.88
N SER A 22 11.25 -1.45 24.02
CA SER A 22 11.58 -0.03 24.21
C SER A 22 12.69 0.51 23.30
N THR A 23 13.48 -0.38 22.69
CA THR A 23 14.54 -0.10 21.71
C THR A 23 14.03 0.04 20.26
N THR A 24 12.81 -0.43 19.97
CA THR A 24 12.18 -0.45 18.64
C THR A 24 10.82 0.25 18.69
N ARG A 25 10.83 1.52 19.08
CA ARG A 25 9.60 2.30 19.25
C ARG A 25 9.02 2.65 17.88
N LEU A 26 7.79 2.23 17.57
CA LEU A 26 7.02 2.66 16.39
C LEU A 26 6.80 4.18 16.29
N PHE A 27 7.03 4.93 17.37
CA PHE A 27 7.02 6.40 17.36
C PHE A 27 8.27 7.02 16.72
N VAL A 28 9.29 6.23 16.39
CA VAL A 28 10.37 6.72 15.52
C VAL A 28 9.85 6.89 14.10
N HIS A 29 10.49 7.77 13.36
CA HIS A 29 10.06 8.08 11.99
C HIS A 29 10.11 6.82 11.11
N PRO A 30 9.17 6.65 10.16
CA PRO A 30 9.13 5.49 9.26
C PRO A 30 10.40 5.21 8.45
N LEU A 31 11.30 6.19 8.32
CA LEU A 31 12.58 6.01 7.62
C LEU A 31 13.56 5.14 8.41
N GLU A 32 13.36 5.02 9.73
CA GLU A 32 14.17 4.22 10.65
C GLU A 32 13.56 2.85 10.94
N TRP A 33 12.29 2.62 10.59
CA TRP A 33 11.60 1.36 10.89
C TRP A 33 12.36 0.15 10.33
N THR A 34 12.44 -0.91 11.13
CA THR A 34 13.10 -2.19 10.86
C THR A 34 12.06 -3.28 10.56
N ILE A 35 12.53 -4.49 10.27
CA ILE A 35 11.66 -5.67 10.16
C ILE A 35 10.84 -5.90 11.44
N ASP A 36 11.38 -5.59 12.62
CA ASP A 36 10.65 -5.71 13.89
C ASP A 36 9.42 -4.82 13.92
N HIS A 37 9.53 -3.62 13.35
CA HIS A 37 8.41 -2.68 13.25
C HIS A 37 7.30 -3.27 12.37
N LEU A 38 7.66 -3.94 11.26
CA LEU A 38 6.70 -4.63 10.41
C LEU A 38 6.02 -5.81 11.13
N ASN A 39 6.80 -6.57 11.92
CA ASN A 39 6.30 -7.67 12.73
C ASN A 39 5.32 -7.18 13.81
N PHE A 40 5.64 -6.08 14.50
CA PHE A 40 4.75 -5.46 15.49
C PHE A 40 3.47 -4.90 14.87
N LEU A 41 3.55 -4.44 13.63
CA LEU A 41 2.39 -4.01 12.85
C LEU A 41 1.59 -5.19 12.28
N ASN A 42 2.04 -6.45 12.44
CA ASN A 42 1.40 -7.64 11.88
C ASN A 42 1.17 -7.51 10.36
N VAL A 43 2.22 -7.11 9.64
CA VAL A 43 2.23 -6.92 8.19
C VAL A 43 2.55 -8.25 7.50
N LYS A 44 1.72 -8.63 6.54
CA LYS A 44 1.90 -9.81 5.69
C LYS A 44 1.98 -9.36 4.23
N VAL A 45 3.11 -9.63 3.59
CA VAL A 45 3.33 -9.33 2.17
C VAL A 45 3.16 -10.60 1.36
N VAL A 46 2.24 -10.58 0.39
CA VAL A 46 2.00 -11.67 -0.55
C VAL A 46 2.46 -11.22 -1.91
N THR A 47 3.39 -11.96 -2.53
CA THR A 47 3.83 -11.66 -3.90
C THR A 47 2.93 -12.41 -4.86
N SER A 48 2.17 -11.67 -5.67
CA SER A 48 1.33 -12.25 -6.71
C SER A 48 2.19 -12.62 -7.91
N THR A 49 2.32 -13.92 -8.17
CA THR A 49 2.97 -14.46 -9.38
C THR A 49 2.07 -14.43 -10.61
N SER A 50 0.86 -13.87 -10.49
CA SER A 50 -0.11 -13.80 -11.59
C SER A 50 0.44 -12.92 -12.71
N ILE A 51 1.06 -13.59 -13.68
CA ILE A 51 0.99 -13.22 -15.08
C ILE A 51 -0.51 -13.30 -15.39
N MET A 52 -1.26 -12.21 -15.17
CA MET A 52 -2.59 -12.13 -15.74
C MET A 52 -2.38 -12.27 -17.24
N GLU A 53 -2.68 -13.45 -17.78
CA GLU A 53 -3.05 -13.54 -19.18
C GLU A 53 -4.17 -12.52 -19.36
N PRO A 54 -4.04 -11.59 -20.32
CA PRO A 54 -5.13 -10.67 -20.58
C PRO A 54 -6.33 -11.52 -20.97
N VAL A 55 -7.32 -11.61 -20.09
CA VAL A 55 -8.65 -12.07 -20.47
C VAL A 55 -9.13 -10.99 -21.44
N VAL A 56 -8.97 -11.26 -22.73
CA VAL A 56 -9.45 -10.40 -23.81
C VAL A 56 -10.96 -10.55 -23.81
N GLU A 57 -11.64 -9.80 -22.94
CA GLU A 57 -13.05 -9.49 -23.15
C GLU A 57 -13.09 -8.52 -24.35
N GLU A 58 -13.69 -8.98 -25.45
CA GLU A 58 -13.71 -8.31 -26.75
C GLU A 58 -14.33 -6.89 -26.72
N ASP A 59 -15.02 -6.52 -25.65
CA ASP A 59 -15.59 -5.18 -25.44
C ASP A 59 -14.58 -4.09 -25.02
N LYS A 60 -13.31 -4.43 -24.74
CA LYS A 60 -12.26 -3.44 -24.38
C LYS A 60 -11.42 -2.93 -25.55
N LEU A 61 -11.83 -3.18 -26.80
CA LEU A 61 -11.12 -2.68 -27.99
C LEU A 61 -10.92 -1.16 -27.99
N GLY A 62 -11.89 -0.39 -27.49
CA GLY A 62 -11.80 1.07 -27.40
C GLY A 62 -10.74 1.58 -26.40
N ALA A 63 -10.53 0.87 -25.30
CA ALA A 63 -9.44 1.19 -24.35
C ALA A 63 -8.07 0.88 -24.96
N TYR A 64 -7.96 -0.22 -25.71
CA TYR A 64 -6.74 -0.61 -26.40
C TYR A 64 -6.30 0.40 -27.47
N GLU A 65 -7.27 1.00 -28.18
CA GLU A 65 -7.03 2.02 -29.20
C GLU A 65 -6.58 3.37 -28.60
N SER A 66 -7.16 3.75 -27.45
CA SER A 66 -6.71 4.90 -26.64
C SER A 66 -5.30 4.70 -26.08
N ILE A 67 -4.99 3.51 -25.57
CA ILE A 67 -3.64 3.10 -25.13
C ILE A 67 -2.65 3.17 -26.30
N HIS A 68 -3.03 2.70 -27.49
CA HIS A 68 -2.20 2.78 -28.68
C HIS A 68 -1.94 4.22 -29.15
N GLN A 69 -2.94 5.11 -29.08
CA GLN A 69 -2.75 6.54 -29.38
C GLN A 69 -1.87 7.23 -28.33
N ALA A 70 -2.03 6.89 -27.06
CA ALA A 70 -1.20 7.39 -25.97
C ALA A 70 0.26 6.92 -26.10
N LEU A 71 0.49 5.67 -26.50
CA LEU A 71 1.81 5.11 -26.81
C LEU A 71 2.44 5.68 -28.08
N LYS A 72 1.62 6.06 -29.08
CA LYS A 72 2.08 6.78 -30.28
C LYS A 72 2.64 8.16 -29.97
N ARG A 73 2.36 8.74 -28.79
CA ARG A 73 3.05 9.96 -28.34
C ARG A 73 4.53 9.61 -28.18
N LYS A 74 5.37 10.15 -29.07
CA LYS A 74 6.84 9.97 -29.14
C LYS A 74 7.56 10.11 -27.80
N HIS A 75 6.94 10.70 -26.78
CA HIS A 75 7.46 10.84 -25.44
C HIS A 75 7.49 9.53 -24.64
N LEU A 76 6.39 8.76 -24.61
CA LEU A 76 6.30 7.56 -23.77
C LEU A 76 7.24 6.45 -24.26
N SER A 77 7.33 6.28 -25.58
CA SER A 77 8.27 5.35 -26.20
C SER A 77 9.73 5.72 -25.93
N LYS A 78 10.07 7.02 -25.88
CA LYS A 78 11.40 7.49 -25.48
C LYS A 78 11.70 7.16 -24.02
N ILE A 79 10.73 7.35 -23.11
CA ILE A 79 10.89 7.02 -21.69
C ILE A 79 11.08 5.51 -21.51
N ILE A 80 10.23 4.68 -22.12
CA ILE A 80 10.34 3.21 -22.05
C ILE A 80 11.69 2.77 -22.59
N ARG A 81 12.09 3.26 -23.77
CA ARG A 81 13.41 2.97 -24.33
C ARG A 81 14.51 3.38 -23.36
N TYR A 82 14.43 4.55 -22.73
CA TYR A 82 15.42 4.99 -21.74
C TYR A 82 15.48 4.04 -20.52
N LEU A 83 14.33 3.63 -19.99
CA LEU A 83 14.23 2.63 -18.92
C LEU A 83 14.78 1.27 -19.36
N GLU A 84 14.70 0.91 -20.64
CA GLU A 84 15.24 -0.36 -21.15
C GLU A 84 16.72 -0.31 -21.54
N THR A 85 17.23 0.87 -21.86
CA THR A 85 18.61 1.10 -22.32
C THR A 85 19.62 1.07 -21.18
N LYS A 86 20.87 0.75 -21.55
CA LYS A 86 21.88 0.24 -20.62
C LYS A 86 22.69 1.36 -19.97
N ILE A 87 22.99 1.15 -18.69
CA ILE A 87 23.95 1.90 -17.87
C ILE A 87 23.47 3.31 -17.55
N SER A 88 22.39 3.40 -16.77
CA SER A 88 22.02 4.65 -16.10
C SER A 88 22.04 4.45 -14.59
N PRO A 89 22.52 5.43 -13.81
CA PRO A 89 22.40 5.42 -12.36
C PRO A 89 20.94 5.23 -11.92
N CYS A 90 20.71 4.64 -10.74
CA CYS A 90 19.35 4.49 -10.20
C CYS A 90 18.59 5.82 -10.19
N SER A 91 19.25 6.93 -9.84
CA SER A 91 18.63 8.25 -9.79
C SER A 91 18.09 8.74 -11.13
N SER A 92 18.77 8.42 -12.22
CA SER A 92 18.29 8.79 -13.56
C SER A 92 17.13 7.89 -13.99
N ARG A 93 17.16 6.61 -13.59
CA ARG A 93 16.06 5.66 -13.85
C ARG A 93 14.81 5.97 -13.04
N ASP A 94 14.97 6.31 -11.77
CA ASP A 94 13.90 6.83 -10.90
C ASP A 94 13.29 8.11 -11.50
N SER A 95 14.11 9.03 -12.03
CA SER A 95 13.61 10.22 -12.71
C SER A 95 12.79 9.90 -13.95
N ALA A 96 13.27 8.97 -14.78
CA ALA A 96 12.50 8.54 -15.94
C ALA A 96 11.21 7.80 -15.55
N MET A 97 11.22 7.05 -14.45
CA MET A 97 10.02 6.39 -13.93
C MET A 97 9.01 7.41 -13.38
N ARG A 98 9.45 8.49 -12.73
CA ARG A 98 8.56 9.59 -12.34
C ARG A 98 7.83 10.17 -13.55
N GLU A 99 8.56 10.46 -14.62
CA GLU A 99 7.97 10.95 -15.88
C GLU A 99 7.04 9.92 -16.53
N TYR A 100 7.42 8.64 -16.49
CA TYR A 100 6.59 7.54 -16.96
C TYR A 100 5.23 7.52 -16.24
N ILE A 101 5.25 7.51 -14.90
CA ILE A 101 4.06 7.46 -14.05
C ILE A 101 3.18 8.69 -14.22
N LYS A 102 3.78 9.89 -14.26
CA LYS A 102 3.04 11.13 -14.54
C LYS A 102 2.36 11.07 -15.90
N THR A 103 3.08 10.63 -16.94
CA THR A 103 2.53 10.50 -18.29
C THR A 103 1.38 9.50 -18.33
N THR A 104 1.52 8.34 -17.70
CA THR A 104 0.45 7.33 -17.64
C THR A 104 -0.77 7.79 -16.85
N ALA A 105 -0.57 8.56 -15.76
CA ALA A 105 -1.65 9.16 -15.00
C ALA A 105 -2.46 10.15 -15.85
N ILE A 106 -1.78 11.05 -16.56
CA ILE A 106 -2.41 12.04 -17.45
C ILE A 106 -3.19 11.36 -18.58
N ILE A 107 -2.68 10.24 -19.13
CA ILE A 107 -3.40 9.44 -20.14
C ILE A 107 -4.73 8.92 -19.56
N GLN A 108 -4.75 8.55 -18.29
CA GLN A 108 -5.94 8.08 -17.57
C GLN A 108 -6.80 9.22 -17.00
N LYS A 109 -6.59 10.48 -17.44
CA LYS A 109 -7.33 11.67 -16.97
C LYS A 109 -7.26 11.85 -15.44
N LEU A 110 -6.06 11.60 -14.91
CA LEU A 110 -5.71 11.89 -13.52
C LEU A 110 -4.80 13.10 -13.46
N HIS A 111 -4.84 13.77 -12.32
CA HIS A 111 -3.95 14.88 -11.99
C HIS A 111 -2.82 14.37 -11.06
N PRO A 112 -1.64 13.98 -11.58
CA PRO A 112 -0.50 13.63 -10.74
C PRO A 112 0.19 14.90 -10.22
N MET A 113 0.34 15.04 -8.91
CA MET A 113 1.07 16.15 -8.29
C MET A 113 2.07 15.64 -7.25
N GLU A 114 3.24 16.27 -7.23
CA GLU A 114 4.22 16.05 -6.16
C GLU A 114 3.72 16.73 -4.88
N ALA A 115 3.58 15.94 -3.82
CA ALA A 115 3.05 16.38 -2.55
C ALA A 115 3.87 15.84 -1.38
N GLN A 116 3.68 16.47 -0.22
CA GLN A 116 4.15 15.94 1.05
C GLN A 116 2.97 15.28 1.75
N MET A 117 3.15 14.02 2.15
CA MET A 117 2.20 13.30 2.99
C MET A 117 2.79 13.13 4.39
N SER A 118 1.92 13.09 5.39
CA SER A 118 2.32 12.89 6.77
C SER A 118 1.92 11.52 7.30
N PHE A 119 2.69 11.01 8.24
CA PHE A 119 2.33 9.86 9.05
C PHE A 119 1.88 10.34 10.42
N ALA A 120 0.65 9.99 10.78
CA ALA A 120 0.02 10.41 12.02
C ALA A 120 -0.31 9.23 12.94
N TYR A 121 -0.24 9.46 14.26
CA TYR A 121 -0.60 8.51 15.31
C TYR A 121 -1.40 9.26 16.37
N SER A 122 -2.51 8.69 16.84
CA SER A 122 -3.48 9.35 17.73
C SER A 122 -3.82 10.78 17.29
N ARG A 123 -3.99 10.97 15.97
CA ARG A 123 -4.26 12.26 15.31
C ARG A 123 -3.14 13.31 15.40
N CYS A 124 -1.99 13.00 15.99
CA CYS A 124 -0.80 13.85 15.96
C CYS A 124 0.09 13.46 14.78
N GLN A 125 0.64 14.44 14.07
CA GLN A 125 1.64 14.20 13.02
C GLN A 125 2.99 13.83 13.66
N TYR A 126 3.56 12.69 13.26
CA TYR A 126 4.86 12.20 13.77
C TYR A 126 5.98 12.30 12.75
N ALA A 127 5.63 12.17 11.47
CA ALA A 127 6.61 12.19 10.40
C ALA A 127 6.01 12.81 9.15
N THR A 128 6.88 13.38 8.33
CA THR A 128 6.55 13.80 6.96
C THR A 128 7.39 12.96 6.03
N PHE A 129 6.74 12.34 5.04
CA PHE A 129 7.44 11.55 4.05
C PHE A 129 8.32 12.44 3.17
N PRO A 130 9.34 11.85 2.50
CA PRO A 130 9.96 12.49 1.34
C PRO A 130 8.89 12.88 0.31
N PRO A 131 9.22 13.71 -0.70
CA PRO A 131 8.30 13.94 -1.81
C PRO A 131 7.74 12.61 -2.33
N ILE A 132 6.45 12.60 -2.60
CA ILE A 132 5.74 11.52 -3.27
C ILE A 132 4.88 12.11 -4.37
N ILE A 133 4.56 11.33 -5.40
CA ILE A 133 3.55 11.71 -6.38
C ILE A 133 2.23 11.12 -5.88
N LEU A 134 1.22 11.96 -5.77
CA LEU A 134 -0.15 11.56 -5.51
C LEU A 134 -0.96 11.83 -6.77
N ALA A 135 -1.96 11.00 -7.06
CA ALA A 135 -2.85 11.18 -8.20
C ALA A 135 -4.30 11.33 -7.75
N TRP A 136 -4.99 12.28 -8.35
CA TRP A 136 -6.40 12.57 -8.10
C TRP A 136 -7.22 12.49 -9.38
N HIS A 137 -8.53 12.38 -9.26
CA HIS A 137 -9.43 12.61 -10.39
C HIS A 137 -9.34 14.08 -10.85
N ASP A 138 -9.47 14.33 -12.15
CA ASP A 138 -9.50 15.66 -12.77
C ASP A 138 -10.72 16.54 -12.38
N PHE A 139 -11.41 16.23 -11.28
CA PHE A 139 -12.48 17.10 -10.79
C PHE A 139 -11.90 18.45 -10.38
N PRO A 140 -12.55 19.56 -10.77
CA PRO A 140 -12.05 20.89 -10.44
C PRO A 140 -11.94 20.99 -8.91
N PHE A 141 -10.80 21.50 -8.44
CA PHE A 141 -10.51 21.86 -7.05
C PHE A 141 -11.47 22.95 -6.54
N LEU A 142 -12.78 22.75 -6.66
CA LEU A 142 -13.81 23.75 -6.45
C LEU A 142 -13.85 24.25 -5.00
N ASN A 143 -13.25 23.53 -4.05
CA ASN A 143 -13.31 23.84 -2.62
C ASN A 143 -11.96 23.84 -1.89
N ASN A 144 -10.83 24.10 -2.57
CA ASN A 144 -9.48 24.17 -1.96
C ASN A 144 -9.00 22.92 -1.18
N HIS A 145 -9.73 21.80 -1.26
CA HIS A 145 -9.33 20.53 -0.69
C HIS A 145 -9.09 19.54 -1.82
N PRO A 146 -7.83 19.13 -2.09
CA PRO A 146 -7.60 17.94 -2.90
C PRO A 146 -8.37 16.80 -2.22
N GLY A 147 -9.26 16.11 -2.93
CA GLY A 147 -9.95 14.94 -2.40
C GLY A 147 -9.00 13.78 -2.10
N THR A 148 -9.53 12.59 -1.88
CA THR A 148 -8.70 11.42 -1.56
C THR A 148 -7.80 11.09 -2.76
N PRO A 149 -6.48 10.98 -2.56
CA PRO A 149 -5.60 10.49 -3.62
C PRO A 149 -5.94 9.04 -3.97
N ILE A 150 -6.04 8.75 -5.26
CA ILE A 150 -6.35 7.41 -5.80
C ILE A 150 -5.22 6.44 -5.51
N TRP A 151 -4.00 6.88 -5.79
CA TRP A 151 -2.79 6.11 -5.56
C TRP A 151 -1.62 7.06 -5.27
N ALA A 152 -0.55 6.48 -4.74
CA ALA A 152 0.72 7.18 -4.58
C ALA A 152 1.83 6.53 -5.40
N TYR A 153 2.89 7.29 -5.66
CA TYR A 153 4.15 6.81 -6.19
C TYR A 153 5.31 7.41 -5.40
N THR A 154 6.34 6.60 -5.15
CA THR A 154 7.62 7.06 -4.60
C THR A 154 8.75 6.27 -5.25
N ASP A 155 9.99 6.69 -5.02
CA ASP A 155 11.16 6.03 -5.58
C ASP A 155 12.34 5.95 -4.62
N GLN A 156 13.30 5.10 -4.99
CA GLN A 156 14.44 4.77 -4.15
C GLN A 156 15.35 5.99 -3.95
N THR A 157 15.45 6.88 -4.95
CA THR A 157 16.24 8.11 -4.85
C THR A 157 15.69 9.06 -3.80
N TRP A 158 14.38 9.32 -3.78
CA TRP A 158 13.76 10.17 -2.76
C TRP A 158 13.92 9.58 -1.36
N ILE A 159 13.66 8.28 -1.19
CA ILE A 159 13.78 7.61 0.10
C ILE A 159 15.22 7.57 0.59
N ASN A 160 16.16 7.15 -0.25
CA ASN A 160 17.57 7.06 0.14
C ASN A 160 18.17 8.45 0.40
N THR A 161 17.75 9.48 -0.33
CA THR A 161 18.14 10.86 -0.04
C THR A 161 17.64 11.28 1.34
N ALA A 162 16.39 10.98 1.68
CA ALA A 162 15.84 11.31 3.00
C ALA A 162 16.51 10.52 4.13
N ARG A 163 16.80 9.22 3.93
CA ARG A 163 17.56 8.41 4.89
C ARG A 163 18.96 8.97 5.13
N ARG A 164 19.70 9.32 4.07
CA ARG A 164 21.03 9.93 4.20
C ARG A 164 20.98 11.25 4.97
N LYS A 165 19.99 12.11 4.68
CA LYS A 165 19.78 13.36 5.43
C LYS A 165 19.52 13.08 6.92
N ARG A 166 18.75 12.04 7.22
CA ARG A 166 18.42 11.63 8.59
C ARG A 166 19.63 11.09 9.34
N TYR A 167 20.51 10.38 8.65
CA TYR A 167 21.78 9.86 9.19
C TYR A 167 22.96 10.82 8.97
N ARG A 168 22.73 12.12 8.70
CA ARG A 168 23.83 13.06 8.37
C ARG A 168 24.92 13.17 9.44
N TRP A 169 24.57 12.87 10.69
CA TRP A 169 25.49 12.91 11.84
C TRP A 169 26.17 11.56 12.11
N LYS A 170 25.88 10.53 11.31
CA LYS A 170 26.47 9.20 11.42
C LYS A 170 27.52 8.99 10.32
N PRO A 171 28.48 8.08 10.52
CA PRO A 171 29.41 7.71 9.46
C PRO A 171 28.70 7.30 8.17
N ARG A 172 29.28 7.63 7.02
CA ARG A 172 28.70 7.28 5.71
C ARG A 172 28.51 5.77 5.54
N SER A 173 29.44 4.96 6.07
CA SER A 173 29.32 3.50 6.11
C SER A 173 28.05 3.04 6.81
N TYR A 174 27.76 3.61 7.99
CA TYR A 174 26.55 3.33 8.74
C TYR A 174 25.29 3.64 7.94
N ALA A 175 25.22 4.83 7.32
CA ALA A 175 24.05 5.20 6.51
C ALA A 175 23.86 4.26 5.30
N THR A 176 24.94 3.87 4.64
CA THR A 176 24.92 2.91 3.52
C THR A 176 24.45 1.53 3.97
N GLU A 177 24.97 1.03 5.09
CA GLU A 177 24.58 -0.25 5.67
C GLU A 177 23.10 -0.26 6.05
N GLN A 178 22.61 0.79 6.72
CA GLN A 178 21.20 0.91 7.06
C GLN A 178 20.31 0.89 5.81
N ILE A 179 20.68 1.59 4.75
CA ILE A 179 19.95 1.58 3.48
C ILE A 179 19.94 0.16 2.89
N LYS A 180 21.09 -0.50 2.82
CA LYS A 180 21.22 -1.86 2.28
C LYS A 180 20.34 -2.85 3.05
N ASN A 181 20.36 -2.78 4.38
CA ASN A 181 19.55 -3.65 5.24
C ASN A 181 18.04 -3.45 5.00
N LYS A 182 17.58 -2.27 4.54
CA LYS A 182 16.17 -2.07 4.15
C LYS A 182 15.86 -2.61 2.76
N GLU A 183 16.82 -2.52 1.84
CA GLU A 183 16.69 -3.07 0.47
C GLU A 183 16.62 -4.60 0.46
N GLU A 184 17.14 -5.26 1.50
CA GLU A 184 17.05 -6.72 1.69
C GLU A 184 15.70 -7.19 2.25
N LEU A 185 14.82 -6.27 2.69
CA LEU A 185 13.50 -6.62 3.21
C LEU A 185 12.51 -6.91 2.07
N ALA A 186 11.53 -7.77 2.33
CA ALA A 186 10.47 -8.08 1.36
C ALA A 186 9.65 -6.84 0.94
N ILE A 187 9.53 -5.87 1.83
CA ILE A 187 8.95 -4.55 1.58
C ILE A 187 9.70 -3.51 2.41
N ASP A 188 9.94 -2.33 1.82
CA ASP A 188 10.50 -1.21 2.57
C ASP A 188 9.47 -0.70 3.61
N PRO A 189 9.83 -0.56 4.89
CA PRO A 189 8.91 -0.07 5.92
C PRO A 189 8.30 1.30 5.66
N VAL A 190 8.97 2.15 4.86
CA VAL A 190 8.43 3.45 4.44
C VAL A 190 7.19 3.25 3.54
N TYR A 191 7.19 2.23 2.68
CA TYR A 191 6.04 1.92 1.81
C TYR A 191 4.81 1.54 2.63
N VAL A 192 5.01 0.74 3.70
CA VAL A 192 3.94 0.36 4.63
C VAL A 192 3.35 1.60 5.31
N ALA A 193 4.21 2.52 5.76
CA ALA A 193 3.75 3.76 6.38
C ALA A 193 2.94 4.64 5.40
N ILE A 194 3.38 4.74 4.13
CA ILE A 194 2.66 5.48 3.08
C ILE A 194 1.27 4.84 2.84
N LEU A 195 1.18 3.51 2.72
CA LEU A 195 -0.09 2.80 2.55
C LEU A 195 -1.04 3.04 3.73
N ILE A 196 -0.53 3.01 4.97
CA ILE A 196 -1.34 3.32 6.16
C ILE A 196 -1.83 4.77 6.12
N SER A 197 -0.98 5.73 5.74
CA SER A 197 -1.36 7.14 5.63
C SER A 197 -2.44 7.36 4.56
N LEU A 198 -2.29 6.76 3.38
CA LEU A 198 -3.31 6.79 2.33
C LEU A 198 -4.67 6.29 2.84
N ALA A 199 -4.67 5.17 3.58
CA ALA A 199 -5.91 4.61 4.11
C ALA A 199 -6.54 5.50 5.20
N LYS A 200 -5.73 6.17 6.03
CA LYS A 200 -6.24 7.14 7.02
C LYS A 200 -6.85 8.37 6.37
N ASP A 201 -6.26 8.86 5.30
CA ASP A 201 -6.79 10.01 4.57
C ASP A 201 -8.11 9.63 3.87
N LYS A 202 -8.16 8.46 3.23
CA LYS A 202 -9.40 7.89 2.65
C LYS A 202 -10.50 7.68 3.70
N LYS A 203 -10.15 7.17 4.90
CA LYS A 203 -11.10 7.00 6.02
C LYS A 203 -11.73 8.33 6.42
N ARG A 204 -10.91 9.37 6.58
CA ARG A 204 -11.34 10.72 6.99
C ARG A 204 -12.38 11.32 6.04
N GLU A 205 -12.25 11.06 4.75
CA GLU A 205 -13.24 11.52 3.77
C GLU A 205 -14.52 10.67 3.78
N SER A 206 -14.41 9.36 4.01
CA SER A 206 -15.58 8.48 4.13
C SER A 206 -16.43 8.72 5.38
N GLU A 207 -15.85 9.31 6.44
CA GLU A 207 -16.57 9.73 7.65
C GLU A 207 -17.47 10.97 7.43
N THR A 208 -17.51 11.51 6.20
CA THR A 208 -18.46 12.57 5.83
C THR A 208 -19.89 12.05 5.93
N PRO A 209 -20.83 12.78 6.58
CA PRO A 209 -22.20 12.30 6.80
C PRO A 209 -22.89 11.86 5.49
N GLY A 210 -23.27 10.58 5.41
CA GLY A 210 -24.05 10.04 4.30
C GLY A 210 -23.37 8.98 3.43
N LEU A 211 -22.06 8.75 3.57
CA LEU A 211 -21.42 7.57 2.95
C LEU A 211 -21.51 6.36 3.88
N GLN A 212 -21.77 5.18 3.31
CA GLN A 212 -21.71 3.92 4.04
C GLN A 212 -20.27 3.67 4.49
N GLU A 213 -20.08 3.40 5.79
CA GLU A 213 -18.80 2.93 6.31
C GLU A 213 -18.43 1.63 5.58
N THR A 214 -17.31 1.66 4.86
CA THR A 214 -16.75 0.45 4.25
C THR A 214 -15.88 -0.24 5.30
N ASP A 215 -16.06 -1.55 5.50
CA ASP A 215 -15.30 -2.33 6.50
C ASP A 215 -13.80 -2.35 6.22
N SER A 216 -13.41 -2.18 4.95
CA SER A 216 -12.03 -2.16 4.51
C SER A 216 -11.77 -1.16 3.40
N LEU A 217 -10.63 -0.48 3.49
CA LEU A 217 -10.14 0.47 2.52
C LEU A 217 -9.04 -0.16 1.67
N GLN A 218 -9.21 -0.12 0.36
CA GLN A 218 -8.15 -0.49 -0.59
C GLN A 218 -7.34 0.75 -0.98
N VAL A 219 -6.02 0.64 -0.93
CA VAL A 219 -5.06 1.70 -1.30
C VAL A 219 -3.90 1.11 -2.11
N THR A 220 -3.34 1.92 -3.02
CA THR A 220 -2.31 1.47 -3.96
C THR A 220 -1.10 2.41 -3.95
N LEU A 221 0.10 1.81 -3.95
CA LEU A 221 1.39 2.49 -4.04
C LEU A 221 2.23 1.89 -5.17
N PHE A 222 2.74 2.73 -6.05
CA PHE A 222 3.66 2.35 -7.12
C PHE A 222 5.11 2.70 -6.76
N VAL A 223 6.05 1.79 -7.04
CA VAL A 223 7.47 1.95 -6.72
C VAL A 223 8.33 1.33 -7.82
N PRO A 224 9.43 1.96 -8.28
CA PRO A 224 10.38 1.30 -9.16
C PRO A 224 11.24 0.28 -8.42
N GLU A 225 11.45 -0.89 -9.02
CA GLU A 225 12.51 -1.83 -8.61
C GLU A 225 13.57 -1.91 -9.72
N HIS A 226 14.83 -1.99 -9.32
CA HIS A 226 15.99 -1.97 -10.21
C HIS A 226 16.86 -3.20 -9.96
N GLU A 227 16.60 -4.26 -10.72
CA GLU A 227 17.30 -5.53 -10.56
C GLU A 227 18.54 -5.58 -11.45
N PHE A 228 19.64 -6.09 -10.91
CA PHE A 228 20.83 -6.40 -11.72
C PHE A 228 20.61 -7.68 -12.48
N LEU A 229 20.87 -7.63 -13.79
CA LEU A 229 20.78 -8.82 -14.64
C LEU A 229 22.15 -9.54 -14.62
N PRO A 230 22.21 -10.81 -14.13
CA PRO A 230 23.47 -11.50 -13.84
C PRO A 230 24.38 -11.70 -15.06
N HIS A 231 23.81 -11.73 -16.27
CA HIS A 231 24.55 -12.00 -17.52
C HIS A 231 24.86 -10.76 -18.35
N THR A 232 24.62 -9.55 -17.83
CA THR A 232 24.83 -8.32 -18.58
C THR A 232 25.64 -7.33 -17.76
N ARG A 233 26.86 -7.01 -18.22
CA ARG A 233 27.80 -6.06 -17.59
C ARG A 233 27.09 -4.76 -17.18
N GLY A 234 26.72 -4.66 -15.90
CA GLY A 234 26.10 -3.46 -15.32
C GLY A 234 24.71 -3.08 -15.84
N ARG A 235 24.02 -3.96 -16.60
CA ARG A 235 22.64 -3.66 -17.00
C ARG A 235 21.71 -3.91 -15.82
N ARG A 236 20.79 -2.97 -15.62
CA ARG A 236 19.67 -3.13 -14.70
C ARG A 236 18.39 -3.24 -15.49
N GLU A 237 17.53 -4.15 -15.09
CA GLU A 237 16.12 -4.15 -15.48
C GLU A 237 15.36 -3.23 -14.53
N THR A 238 14.50 -2.36 -15.07
CA THR A 238 13.56 -1.60 -14.23
C THR A 238 12.18 -2.19 -14.40
N LYS A 239 11.60 -2.57 -13.27
CA LYS A 239 10.20 -2.97 -13.15
C LYS A 239 9.48 -1.90 -12.35
N LEU A 240 8.20 -1.73 -12.62
CA LEU A 240 7.32 -1.00 -11.73
C LEU A 240 6.64 -2.02 -10.81
N VAL A 241 6.63 -1.77 -9.52
CA VAL A 241 5.95 -2.62 -8.55
C VAL A 241 4.73 -1.88 -8.04
N GLN A 242 3.60 -2.58 -8.04
CA GLN A 242 2.36 -2.15 -7.43
C GLN A 242 2.21 -2.87 -6.09
N TYR A 243 2.12 -2.09 -5.02
CA TYR A 243 1.72 -2.55 -3.70
C TYR A 243 0.26 -2.16 -3.47
N THR A 244 -0.62 -3.14 -3.31
CA THR A 244 -2.03 -2.92 -3.00
C THR A 244 -2.32 -3.45 -1.60
N ALA A 245 -2.85 -2.60 -0.72
CA ALA A 245 -3.19 -2.96 0.64
C ALA A 245 -4.69 -2.86 0.87
N LYS A 246 -5.27 -3.91 1.46
CA LYS A 246 -6.64 -3.90 1.99
C LYS A 246 -6.56 -3.72 3.50
N ILE A 247 -6.92 -2.52 3.97
CA ILE A 247 -6.74 -2.08 5.35
C ILE A 247 -8.11 -1.96 6.01
N SER A 248 -8.39 -2.79 7.02
CA SER A 248 -9.66 -2.70 7.77
C SER A 248 -9.71 -1.48 8.68
N ASN A 249 -10.92 -1.00 8.97
CA ASN A 249 -11.10 0.07 9.97
C ASN A 249 -10.56 -0.34 11.34
N THR A 250 -10.75 -1.60 11.74
CA THR A 250 -10.18 -2.18 12.96
C THR A 250 -8.65 -2.12 12.98
N TYR A 251 -7.99 -2.31 11.84
CA TYR A 251 -6.53 -2.14 11.76
C TYR A 251 -6.13 -0.68 11.96
N LEU A 252 -6.85 0.27 11.36
CA LEU A 252 -6.57 1.70 11.52
C LEU A 252 -6.79 2.19 12.97
N GLN A 253 -7.74 1.61 13.69
CA GLN A 253 -7.99 1.91 15.10
C GLN A 253 -6.79 1.67 16.00
N LYS A 254 -5.87 0.75 15.64
CA LYS A 254 -4.59 0.56 16.36
C LYS A 254 -3.77 1.84 16.51
N PHE A 255 -3.86 2.73 15.51
CA PHE A 255 -3.15 3.99 15.51
C PHE A 255 -3.94 5.12 16.15
N GLU A 256 -5.25 4.96 16.33
CA GLU A 256 -6.10 5.96 16.99
C GLU A 256 -6.08 5.75 18.49
N ASP A 257 -6.33 4.51 18.94
CA ASP A 257 -6.35 4.09 20.34
C ASP A 257 -5.27 3.03 20.61
N PRO A 258 -4.01 3.45 20.79
CA PRO A 258 -2.89 2.53 20.90
C PRO A 258 -2.87 1.71 22.20
N TYR A 259 -3.68 2.07 23.19
CA TYR A 259 -3.75 1.38 24.48
C TYR A 259 -4.70 0.17 24.42
N LYS A 260 -5.60 0.13 23.44
CA LYS A 260 -6.48 -1.02 23.20
C LYS A 260 -5.84 -2.04 22.27
N PHE A 261 -6.20 -3.30 22.49
CA PHE A 261 -5.83 -4.38 21.60
C PHE A 261 -6.85 -4.48 20.47
N PHE A 262 -6.35 -4.53 19.24
CA PHE A 262 -7.14 -4.79 18.05
C PHE A 262 -6.49 -5.92 17.28
N ASP A 263 -7.20 -7.04 17.15
CA ASP A 263 -6.70 -8.21 16.42
C ASP A 263 -6.97 -8.05 14.93
N ALA A 264 -6.06 -7.35 14.25
CA ALA A 264 -6.12 -7.14 12.80
C ALA A 264 -4.72 -7.24 12.18
N SER A 265 -4.61 -7.84 11.00
CA SER A 265 -3.38 -7.87 10.21
C SER A 265 -3.49 -6.96 8.99
N LEU A 266 -2.34 -6.44 8.54
CA LEU A 266 -2.25 -5.70 7.29
C LEU A 266 -1.77 -6.64 6.19
N HIS A 267 -2.61 -6.87 5.19
CA HIS A 267 -2.27 -7.66 4.01
C HIS A 267 -1.89 -6.73 2.87
N ILE A 268 -0.69 -6.93 2.32
CA ILE A 268 -0.16 -6.18 1.19
C ILE A 268 0.13 -7.15 0.06
N GLU A 269 -0.53 -6.95 -1.08
CA GLU A 269 -0.24 -7.62 -2.32
C GLU A 269 0.87 -6.87 -3.06
N LYS A 270 1.92 -7.59 -3.47
CA LYS A 270 3.01 -7.10 -4.31
C LYS A 270 2.85 -7.67 -5.72
N LYS A 271 2.65 -6.81 -6.72
CA LYS A 271 2.55 -7.18 -8.14
C LYS A 271 3.66 -6.49 -8.93
N MET A 272 4.41 -7.27 -9.72
CA MET A 272 5.45 -6.75 -10.60
C MET A 272 4.89 -6.45 -11.99
N LEU A 273 5.16 -5.24 -12.49
CA LEU A 273 4.70 -4.72 -13.77
C LEU A 273 5.92 -4.41 -14.65
N PRO A 274 6.13 -5.18 -15.75
CA PRO A 274 7.24 -4.92 -16.67
C PRO A 274 7.06 -3.55 -17.35
N THR A 275 8.11 -2.73 -17.35
CA THR A 275 8.10 -1.41 -18.04
C THR A 275 7.99 -1.53 -19.56
N SER A 276 8.41 -2.68 -20.10
CA SER A 276 8.27 -3.05 -21.51
C SER A 276 6.83 -3.35 -21.93
N LYS A 277 5.92 -3.55 -20.97
CA LYS A 277 4.50 -3.83 -21.20
C LYS A 277 3.63 -2.68 -20.67
N PRO A 278 3.60 -1.53 -21.35
CA PRO A 278 2.90 -0.34 -20.85
C PRO A 278 1.39 -0.52 -20.71
N ASN A 279 0.78 -1.42 -21.48
CA ASN A 279 -0.62 -1.83 -21.30
C ASN A 279 -0.90 -2.40 -19.90
N MET A 280 0.02 -3.19 -19.34
CA MET A 280 -0.12 -3.72 -17.98
C MET A 280 -0.08 -2.62 -16.92
N VAL A 281 0.77 -1.60 -17.13
CA VAL A 281 0.86 -0.44 -16.23
C VAL A 281 -0.40 0.40 -16.30
N LEU A 282 -0.90 0.67 -17.51
CA LEU A 282 -2.13 1.43 -17.70
C LEU A 282 -3.34 0.72 -17.08
N GLN A 283 -3.44 -0.60 -17.25
CA GLN A 283 -4.48 -1.43 -16.62
C GLN A 283 -4.35 -1.44 -15.09
N ALA A 284 -3.13 -1.48 -14.55
CA ALA A 284 -2.89 -1.41 -13.11
C ALA A 284 -3.36 -0.07 -12.51
N ILE A 285 -3.07 1.04 -13.20
CA ILE A 285 -3.55 2.37 -12.81
C ILE A 285 -5.08 2.45 -12.91
N GLU A 286 -5.67 1.92 -13.98
CA GLU A 286 -7.12 1.83 -14.17
C GLU A 286 -7.80 1.02 -13.05
N THR A 287 -7.21 -0.11 -12.68
CA THR A 287 -7.69 -0.93 -11.55
C THR A 287 -7.68 -0.12 -10.25
N ALA A 288 -6.59 0.60 -9.97
CA ALA A 288 -6.49 1.45 -8.79
C ALA A 288 -7.54 2.58 -8.77
N ILE A 289 -8.00 3.06 -9.94
CA ILE A 289 -9.12 4.00 -10.05
C ILE A 289 -10.43 3.34 -9.67
N HIS A 290 -10.74 2.17 -10.23
CA HIS A 290 -12.02 1.49 -9.99
C HIS A 290 -12.19 1.01 -8.54
N ASP A 291 -11.11 0.70 -7.85
CA ASP A 291 -11.11 0.30 -6.44
C ASP A 291 -11.63 1.42 -5.48
N LEU A 292 -11.76 2.66 -5.96
CA LEU A 292 -12.41 3.74 -5.21
C LEU A 292 -13.93 3.70 -5.27
N CYS A 293 -14.52 3.19 -6.35
CA CYS A 293 -15.96 3.27 -6.57
C CYS A 293 -16.77 2.18 -5.84
N GLY A 294 -16.10 1.29 -5.11
CA GLY A 294 -16.71 0.09 -4.55
C GLY A 294 -17.20 -0.86 -5.65
N PRO A 295 -17.64 -2.09 -5.31
CA PRO A 295 -18.45 -2.85 -6.24
C PRO A 295 -19.74 -2.05 -6.46
N SER A 296 -19.87 -1.39 -7.61
CA SER A 296 -21.18 -0.93 -8.05
C SER A 296 -22.09 -2.15 -8.00
N LYS A 297 -23.17 -2.07 -7.19
CA LYS A 297 -24.21 -3.10 -7.24
C LYS A 297 -24.55 -3.31 -8.72
N PRO A 298 -24.55 -4.55 -9.24
CA PRO A 298 -24.97 -4.78 -10.61
C PRO A 298 -26.34 -4.12 -10.76
N GLU A 299 -26.47 -3.22 -11.74
CA GLU A 299 -27.74 -2.60 -12.05
C GLU A 299 -28.77 -3.72 -12.16
N PRO A 300 -29.92 -3.63 -11.47
CA PRO A 300 -30.98 -4.59 -11.69
C PRO A 300 -31.32 -4.51 -13.17
N SER A 301 -31.04 -5.60 -13.89
CA SER A 301 -31.46 -5.80 -15.26
C SER A 301 -32.90 -5.31 -15.35
N ARG A 302 -33.12 -4.25 -16.13
CA ARG A 302 -34.46 -3.75 -16.47
C ARG A 302 -35.17 -4.86 -17.23
N SER A 303 -35.72 -5.82 -16.50
CA SER A 303 -36.72 -6.74 -17.01
C SER A 303 -37.94 -5.89 -17.32
N GLY A 304 -38.26 -5.77 -18.61
CA GLY A 304 -39.45 -5.11 -19.11
C GLY A 304 -40.67 -5.61 -18.36
N SER A 305 -41.31 -4.71 -17.61
CA SER A 305 -42.60 -4.96 -16.99
C SER A 305 -43.69 -4.77 -18.04
N SER A 306 -44.08 -5.89 -18.65
CA SER A 306 -45.33 -6.01 -19.39
C SER A 306 -46.48 -6.09 -18.40
N ARG A 307 -47.43 -5.19 -18.56
CA ARG A 307 -48.55 -4.90 -17.67
C ARG A 307 -49.74 -5.82 -18.00
N SER A 308 -50.05 -6.75 -17.11
CA SER A 308 -51.34 -7.47 -16.96
C SER A 308 -51.27 -8.19 -15.61
N GLY A 309 -52.17 -8.13 -14.63
CA GLY A 309 -53.60 -7.85 -14.57
C GLY A 309 -54.21 -8.96 -13.68
N SER A 310 -54.82 -8.61 -12.52
CA SER A 310 -55.58 -9.46 -11.57
C SER A 310 -54.81 -10.62 -10.89
N SER A 311 -55.04 -11.10 -9.66
CA SER A 311 -56.03 -10.87 -8.59
C SER A 311 -55.54 -11.58 -7.31
N GLU A 312 -55.74 -10.93 -6.16
CA GLU A 312 -56.07 -11.47 -4.82
C GLU A 312 -55.19 -12.51 -4.05
N PRO A 313 -55.31 -12.52 -2.69
CA PRO A 313 -54.23 -12.81 -1.76
C PRO A 313 -54.39 -14.17 -1.05
N LEU A 314 -53.32 -14.72 -0.48
CA LEU A 314 -53.41 -15.68 0.63
C LEU A 314 -52.11 -15.69 1.47
N SER A 315 -52.35 -15.87 2.77
CA SER A 315 -51.51 -15.70 3.96
C SER A 315 -50.26 -16.60 4.09
N PRO A 316 -49.39 -16.31 5.09
CA PRO A 316 -48.04 -16.84 5.21
C PRO A 316 -47.97 -18.15 6.01
N ALA A 317 -46.95 -18.96 5.73
CA ALA A 317 -46.54 -20.07 6.59
C ALA A 317 -45.02 -19.99 6.89
N PRO A 318 -44.60 -20.10 8.16
CA PRO A 318 -43.21 -19.98 8.60
C PRO A 318 -42.57 -21.38 8.75
N ILE A 319 -41.35 -21.59 8.23
CA ILE A 319 -40.68 -22.89 8.39
C ILE A 319 -39.18 -22.74 8.74
N LEU A 320 -38.91 -23.14 9.99
CA LEU A 320 -37.78 -23.89 10.54
C LEU A 320 -36.39 -23.26 10.73
N LYS A 321 -36.20 -22.90 12.00
CA LYS A 321 -34.97 -23.03 12.80
C LYS A 321 -34.18 -24.32 12.51
N ARG A 322 -32.87 -24.20 12.32
CA ARG A 322 -31.84 -25.20 12.68
C ARG A 322 -30.71 -24.44 13.39
N LYS A 323 -30.66 -24.48 14.72
CA LYS A 323 -29.88 -25.39 15.58
C LYS A 323 -28.36 -25.32 15.34
N ALA A 324 -27.71 -24.81 16.37
CA ALA A 324 -26.28 -24.82 16.64
C ALA A 324 -25.72 -26.25 16.71
N LEU A 325 -24.45 -26.37 16.34
CA LEU A 325 -23.60 -27.47 16.78
C LEU A 325 -22.31 -26.88 17.35
N THR A 326 -22.15 -27.24 18.61
CA THR A 326 -21.09 -26.99 19.57
C THR A 326 -19.82 -27.77 19.23
N GLU A 327 -18.73 -27.32 19.85
CA GLU A 327 -17.60 -28.11 20.35
C GLU A 327 -16.60 -28.69 19.34
N LEU A 328 -15.41 -28.09 19.30
CA LEU A 328 -14.15 -28.83 19.26
C LEU A 328 -13.12 -28.19 20.21
N LYS A 329 -12.86 -28.94 21.29
CA LYS A 329 -11.77 -28.84 22.27
C LYS A 329 -10.41 -28.91 21.55
N SER A 330 -9.49 -27.97 21.79
CA SER A 330 -8.37 -28.01 22.75
C SER A 330 -7.43 -29.23 22.65
N ASP A 331 -6.24 -29.02 22.10
CA ASP A 331 -4.99 -29.71 22.48
C ASP A 331 -3.82 -28.84 21.95
N VAL A 332 -3.13 -28.04 22.77
CA VAL A 332 -2.01 -28.38 23.67
C VAL A 332 -0.94 -29.23 22.98
N GLY A 333 0.16 -28.58 22.60
CA GLY A 333 1.35 -29.23 22.07
C GLY A 333 2.49 -28.22 21.94
N GLY A 334 3.02 -27.80 23.09
CA GLY A 334 4.21 -26.95 23.14
C GLY A 334 5.46 -27.70 22.69
N GLN A 335 6.31 -27.04 21.91
CA GLN A 335 7.75 -27.32 21.90
C GLN A 335 8.52 -26.02 21.95
N ILE A 336 9.17 -25.87 23.10
CA ILE A 336 10.24 -24.94 23.43
C ILE A 336 11.46 -25.38 22.62
N LEU A 337 12.05 -24.49 21.83
CA LEU A 337 13.41 -24.66 21.31
C LEU A 337 14.29 -23.55 21.86
N ASP A 338 15.15 -23.98 22.76
CA ASP A 338 16.15 -23.20 23.46
C ASP A 338 17.41 -23.00 22.59
N SER A 339 17.86 -21.76 22.56
CA SER A 339 19.25 -21.32 22.74
C SER A 339 20.40 -21.96 21.94
N LYS A 340 21.05 -21.14 21.11
CA LYS A 340 22.52 -21.15 20.94
C LYS A 340 23.08 -19.73 20.72
N ARG A 341 23.47 -19.07 21.80
CA ARG A 341 24.35 -17.89 21.79
C ARG A 341 25.79 -18.35 21.58
N ARG A 342 26.48 -17.82 20.56
CA ARG A 342 27.94 -17.92 20.43
C ARG A 342 28.61 -16.78 21.19
N LYS A 343 29.51 -17.17 22.08
CA LYS A 343 30.50 -16.36 22.79
C LYS A 343 31.61 -16.01 21.77
N VAL A 344 31.92 -14.73 21.58
CA VAL A 344 33.13 -14.30 20.85
C VAL A 344 34.10 -13.80 21.90
N CYS A 345 35.29 -14.41 21.91
CA CYS A 345 36.42 -14.00 22.74
C CYS A 345 37.04 -12.72 22.19
N SER A 346 37.35 -11.81 23.11
CA SER A 346 38.39 -10.80 22.97
C SER A 346 39.76 -11.48 22.88
N VAL A 347 40.59 -11.01 21.96
CA VAL A 347 42.04 -11.18 22.02
C VAL A 347 42.62 -9.77 21.96
N ASP A 348 43.28 -9.41 23.05
CA ASP A 348 44.21 -8.29 23.13
C ASP A 348 45.49 -8.65 22.36
N GLU A 349 45.94 -7.75 21.49
CA GLU A 349 47.36 -7.41 21.25
C GLU A 349 47.45 -6.07 20.52
#